data_AF-A0A671SMI5-F1
#
_entry.id   AF-A0A671SMI5-F1
#
_cell.length_a   1.000
_cell.length_b   1.000
_cell.length_c   1.000
_cell.angle_alpha   90.00
_cell.angle_beta   90.00
_cell.angle_gamma   90.00
#
_symmetry.space_group_name_H-M   'P 1'
#
loop_
_entity.id
_entity.type
_entity.pdbx_description
1 polymer ?
#
loop_
_entity_poly.entity_id
_entity_poly.type
_entity_poly.pdbx_seq_one_letter_code
_entity_poly.pdbx_strand_id
1 'polypeptide(L)'
;MSNFDELLQHAGDFGLYQKRISLLGSLPILLLAFVLIGVVFLGYTPDHWCNTAGLQEKCFSLVCEDSWLADLNQVCLAGGFFIGALVTGYLADRFGRKSCFIASIFGLAVSGICIIFSPYYPLLLFFRCLQGFFAKGAWTSTYVLVIEFFGSNNRKFVSVMSRTVYSLGLVLLPALAYYIPSWKNLQLAMTLPTFIFLIYHWVIPESPRWLLSQRKTKEAVKIVESIAKCNKRSLPEDFQEEIVRPSYKDLFKTPKMRKHTLILIYAWFTGAVVFQGLVLRLGITGDNLPTGIIFYFLTVNFANTELYPTPLRNLGVSVCSSASDIGAVVAPFIMYRLASIWQELPLFVYGAMSVLYSGLVILLPEMRGVDLPETVDDPSMKLAFNEMLLLTHNSLLINVW
;
A
#
# COMPACT_ATOMS: atom_id res chain seq x y z
N MET A 1 -17.65 -25.20 -15.34
CA MET A 1 -16.62 -24.62 -14.47
C MET A 1 -16.79 -23.12 -14.53
N SER A 2 -17.56 -22.54 -13.62
CA SER A 2 -17.65 -21.09 -13.48
C SER A 2 -16.48 -20.63 -12.60
N ASN A 3 -15.68 -19.69 -13.11
CA ASN A 3 -14.62 -19.06 -12.31
C ASN A 3 -15.29 -18.24 -11.18
N PHE A 4 -14.71 -18.17 -9.98
CA PHE A 4 -15.27 -17.34 -8.91
C PHE A 4 -15.46 -15.88 -9.32
N ASP A 5 -14.64 -15.41 -10.25
CA ASP A 5 -14.76 -14.07 -10.83
C ASP A 5 -16.05 -13.91 -11.65
N GLU A 6 -16.47 -14.94 -12.39
CA GLU A 6 -17.76 -14.95 -13.11
C GLU A 6 -18.93 -15.03 -12.13
N LEU A 7 -18.78 -15.77 -11.03
CA LEU A 7 -19.80 -15.86 -9.97
C LEU A 7 -20.06 -14.49 -9.34
N LEU A 8 -19.00 -13.75 -9.02
CA LEU A 8 -19.12 -12.37 -8.50
C LEU A 8 -19.72 -11.41 -9.54
N GLN A 9 -19.36 -11.56 -10.81
CA GLN A 9 -19.97 -10.78 -11.89
C GLN A 9 -21.48 -11.05 -12.01
N HIS A 10 -21.91 -12.30 -11.90
CA HIS A 10 -23.33 -12.69 -11.88
C HIS A 10 -24.05 -12.13 -10.65
N ALA A 11 -23.41 -12.20 -9.47
CA ALA A 11 -23.94 -11.62 -8.23
C ALA A 11 -24.06 -10.07 -8.27
N GLY A 12 -23.43 -9.43 -9.25
CA GLY A 12 -23.47 -7.99 -9.49
C GLY A 12 -22.18 -7.32 -9.04
N ASP A 13 -21.27 -7.12 -9.98
CA ASP A 13 -19.86 -6.79 -9.72
C ASP A 13 -19.61 -5.41 -9.05
N PHE A 14 -20.59 -4.49 -9.11
CA PHE A 14 -20.53 -3.17 -8.48
C PHE A 14 -21.89 -2.70 -7.92
N GLY A 15 -22.60 -3.62 -7.26
CA GLY A 15 -23.89 -3.33 -6.64
C GLY A 15 -23.80 -2.51 -5.34
N LEU A 16 -24.95 -2.29 -4.68
CA LEU A 16 -25.05 -1.51 -3.43
C LEU A 16 -24.21 -2.13 -2.31
N TYR A 17 -24.18 -3.47 -2.24
CA TYR A 17 -23.39 -4.19 -1.26
C TYR A 17 -21.90 -3.89 -1.41
N GLN A 18 -21.39 -4.03 -2.63
CA GLN A 18 -20.00 -3.74 -2.96
C GLN A 18 -19.63 -2.29 -2.72
N LYS A 19 -20.47 -1.34 -3.12
CA LYS A 19 -20.25 0.10 -2.84
C LYS A 19 -20.11 0.36 -1.33
N ARG A 20 -20.97 -0.26 -0.52
CA ARG A 20 -20.91 -0.16 0.94
C ARG A 20 -19.61 -0.75 1.51
N ILE A 21 -19.21 -1.94 1.07
CA ILE A 21 -17.96 -2.57 1.50
C ILE A 21 -16.74 -1.74 1.09
N SER A 22 -16.74 -1.21 -0.14
CA SER A 22 -15.67 -0.34 -0.65
C SER A 22 -15.52 0.93 0.19
N LEU A 23 -16.64 1.60 0.50
CA LEU A 23 -16.65 2.79 1.36
C LEU A 23 -16.15 2.45 2.77
N LEU A 24 -16.71 1.42 3.41
CA LEU A 24 -16.31 1.03 4.76
C LEU A 24 -14.84 0.61 4.83
N GLY A 25 -14.37 -0.18 3.87
CA GLY A 25 -12.98 -0.63 3.82
C GLY A 25 -11.96 0.47 3.50
N SER A 26 -12.38 1.56 2.86
CA SER A 26 -11.49 2.70 2.60
C SER A 26 -11.33 3.65 3.80
N LEU A 27 -12.31 3.74 4.70
CA LEU A 27 -12.23 4.63 5.87
C LEU A 27 -11.00 4.38 6.79
N PRO A 28 -10.64 3.14 7.15
CA PRO A 28 -9.42 2.87 7.93
C PRO A 28 -8.15 3.35 7.24
N ILE A 29 -8.10 3.26 5.90
CA ILE A 29 -6.92 3.61 5.11
C ILE A 29 -6.55 5.09 5.30
N LEU A 30 -7.53 5.97 5.50
CA LEU A 30 -7.32 7.38 5.80
C LEU A 30 -6.50 7.58 7.08
N LEU A 31 -6.85 6.88 8.17
CA LEU A 31 -6.11 6.99 9.44
C LEU A 31 -4.75 6.27 9.40
N LEU A 32 -4.62 5.21 8.60
CA LEU A 32 -3.33 4.54 8.40
C LEU A 32 -2.33 5.49 7.71
N ALA A 33 -2.81 6.36 6.83
CA ALA A 33 -2.02 7.44 6.24
C ALA A 33 -1.48 8.42 7.31
N PHE A 34 -2.26 8.69 8.36
CA PHE A 34 -1.80 9.57 9.43
C PHE A 34 -0.57 8.99 10.14
N VAL A 35 -0.53 7.68 10.38
CA VAL A 35 0.61 7.02 11.06
C VAL A 35 1.91 7.22 10.29
N LEU A 36 1.83 7.16 8.95
CA LEU A 36 2.98 7.36 8.06
C LEU A 36 3.52 8.79 8.15
N ILE A 37 2.69 9.80 7.85
CA ILE A 37 3.15 11.19 7.77
C ILE A 37 3.33 11.85 9.15
N GLY A 38 2.66 11.32 10.18
CA GLY A 38 2.79 11.79 11.56
C GLY A 38 4.22 11.69 12.11
N VAL A 39 5.07 10.83 11.52
CA VAL A 39 6.49 10.75 11.90
C VAL A 39 7.22 12.08 11.72
N VAL A 40 6.85 12.85 10.69
CA VAL A 40 7.48 14.14 10.39
C VAL A 40 7.19 15.14 11.50
N PHE A 41 5.93 15.22 11.93
CA PHE A 41 5.48 16.14 12.98
C PHE A 41 5.84 15.68 14.40
N LEU A 42 6.13 14.39 14.58
CA LEU A 42 6.66 13.85 15.84
C LEU A 42 8.18 14.07 15.98
N GLY A 43 8.90 14.20 14.85
CA GLY A 43 10.35 14.41 14.79
C GLY A 43 10.79 15.87 14.62
N TYR A 44 9.90 16.75 14.16
CA TYR A 44 10.18 18.17 13.90
C TYR A 44 9.09 19.06 14.47
N THR A 45 9.48 20.10 15.23
CA THR A 45 8.58 21.13 15.75
C THR A 45 8.59 22.36 14.83
N PRO A 46 7.49 22.70 14.15
CA PRO A 46 7.44 23.86 13.26
C PRO A 46 7.44 25.19 14.03
N ASP A 47 8.08 26.22 13.46
CA ASP A 47 8.36 27.51 14.13
C ASP A 47 7.13 28.24 14.68
N HIS A 48 5.97 28.09 14.03
CA HIS A 48 4.72 28.72 14.49
C HIS A 48 4.22 28.16 15.83
N TRP A 49 4.61 26.94 16.24
CA TRP A 49 4.33 26.42 17.58
C TRP A 49 5.13 27.14 18.67
N CYS A 50 6.18 27.87 18.30
CA CYS A 50 7.05 28.60 19.23
C CYS A 50 6.70 30.08 19.43
N ASN A 51 5.70 30.59 18.70
CA ASN A 51 5.29 32.01 18.76
C ASN A 51 4.25 32.34 19.85
N THR A 52 3.96 31.43 20.79
CA THR A 52 3.10 31.72 21.94
C THR A 52 3.94 32.13 23.16
N ALA A 53 3.78 33.38 23.60
CA ALA A 53 4.49 33.95 24.75
C ALA A 53 4.21 33.12 26.01
N GLY A 54 5.25 32.46 26.54
CA GLY A 54 5.20 31.58 27.71
C GLY A 54 5.61 30.12 27.47
N LEU A 55 5.78 29.69 26.21
CA LEU A 55 6.22 28.33 25.84
C LEU A 55 7.61 28.29 25.16
N GLN A 56 8.37 29.40 25.20
CA GLN A 56 9.72 29.47 24.62
C GLN A 56 10.70 28.43 25.19
N GLU A 57 10.57 28.06 26.48
CA GLU A 57 11.36 26.96 27.09
C GLU A 57 10.83 25.56 26.78
N LYS A 58 9.60 25.44 26.24
CA LYS A 58 8.91 24.17 25.94
C LYS A 58 8.84 23.83 24.46
N CYS A 59 9.43 24.65 23.59
CA CYS A 59 9.82 24.23 22.23
C CYS A 59 11.03 23.30 22.27
N PHE A 60 10.96 22.26 23.11
CA PHE A 60 11.84 21.12 23.03
C PHE A 60 11.32 20.25 21.89
N SER A 61 11.96 20.35 20.72
CA SER A 61 11.94 19.24 19.78
C SER A 61 12.30 17.98 20.58
N LEU A 62 11.58 16.86 20.38
CA LEU A 62 11.96 15.57 21.00
C LEU A 62 13.44 15.22 20.69
N VAL A 63 13.98 15.88 19.66
CA VAL A 63 15.30 15.77 19.09
C VAL A 63 15.93 17.17 19.12
N CYS A 64 16.49 17.58 20.26
CA CYS A 64 16.89 18.97 20.50
C CYS A 64 18.26 19.37 19.94
N GLU A 65 19.07 18.44 19.42
CA GLU A 65 20.40 18.74 18.84
C GLU A 65 20.81 17.77 17.71
N ASP A 66 20.20 16.59 17.66
CA ASP A 66 20.67 15.44 16.89
C ASP A 66 19.69 15.03 15.79
N SER A 67 19.76 15.65 14.61
CA SER A 67 18.84 15.37 13.49
C SER A 67 18.67 13.86 13.16
N TRP A 68 19.69 13.05 13.45
CA TRP A 68 19.68 11.60 13.26
C TRP A 68 18.69 10.83 14.16
N LEU A 69 18.23 11.41 15.29
CA LEU A 69 17.19 10.77 16.12
C LEU A 69 15.82 10.84 15.42
N ALA A 70 15.49 11.94 14.74
CA ALA A 70 14.26 12.02 13.95
C ALA A 70 14.27 10.96 12.83
N ASP A 71 15.42 10.78 12.19
CA ASP A 71 15.65 9.73 11.20
C ASP A 71 15.51 8.33 11.81
N LEU A 72 16.06 8.11 13.02
CA LEU A 72 15.95 6.82 13.71
C LEU A 72 14.49 6.45 14.02
N ASN A 73 13.66 7.42 14.41
CA ASN A 73 12.22 7.23 14.58
C ASN A 73 11.55 6.77 13.28
N GLN A 74 11.88 7.40 12.14
CA GLN A 74 11.37 7.01 10.83
C GLN A 74 11.88 5.63 10.39
N VAL A 75 13.17 5.34 10.57
CA VAL A 75 13.77 4.04 10.27
C VAL A 75 13.11 2.93 11.10
N CYS A 76 12.84 3.17 12.39
CA CYS A 76 12.13 2.24 13.25
C CYS A 76 10.69 1.98 12.77
N LEU A 77 9.95 3.04 12.40
CA LEU A 77 8.61 2.90 11.84
C LEU A 77 8.63 2.10 10.53
N ALA A 78 9.54 2.43 9.61
CA ALA A 78 9.69 1.78 8.31
C ALA A 78 10.16 0.32 8.45
N GLY A 79 11.07 0.05 9.39
CA GLY A 79 11.48 -1.31 9.75
C GLY A 79 10.31 -2.14 10.29
N GLY A 80 9.44 -1.51 11.09
CA GLY A 80 8.15 -2.07 11.48
C GLY A 80 7.28 -2.42 10.27
N PHE A 81 7.11 -1.51 9.32
CA PHE A 81 6.35 -1.77 8.09
C PHE A 81 6.91 -2.95 7.29
N PHE A 82 8.23 -3.01 7.11
CA PHE A 82 8.89 -4.10 6.40
C PHE A 82 8.62 -5.47 7.04
N ILE A 83 8.83 -5.59 8.35
CA ILE A 83 8.55 -6.83 9.08
C ILE A 83 7.05 -7.15 9.01
N GLY A 84 6.21 -6.14 9.15
CA GLY A 84 4.76 -6.24 9.00
C GLY A 84 4.36 -6.82 7.64
N ALA A 85 4.93 -6.33 6.54
CA ALA A 85 4.60 -6.77 5.19
C ALA A 85 4.85 -8.27 4.95
N LEU A 86 5.95 -8.79 5.52
CA LEU A 86 6.31 -10.21 5.40
C LEU A 86 5.45 -11.10 6.30
N VAL A 87 5.24 -10.70 7.55
CA VAL A 87 4.58 -11.54 8.56
C VAL A 87 3.06 -11.47 8.43
N THR A 88 2.49 -10.28 8.32
CA THR A 88 1.03 -10.08 8.38
C THR A 88 0.34 -10.62 7.14
N GLY A 89 0.99 -10.64 5.97
CA GLY A 89 0.47 -11.30 4.77
C GLY A 89 0.26 -12.81 5.00
N TYR A 90 1.29 -13.48 5.53
CA TYR A 90 1.20 -14.90 5.89
C TYR A 90 0.13 -15.17 6.97
N LEU A 91 0.06 -14.32 8.00
CA LEU A 91 -0.95 -14.44 9.04
C LEU A 91 -2.37 -14.23 8.49
N ALA A 92 -2.57 -13.27 7.60
CA ALA A 92 -3.85 -13.03 6.94
C ALA A 92 -4.27 -14.20 6.04
N ASP A 93 -3.33 -14.85 5.36
CA ASP A 93 -3.60 -16.05 4.55
C ASP A 93 -3.98 -17.25 5.44
N ARG A 94 -3.38 -17.37 6.63
CA ARG A 94 -3.60 -18.50 7.53
C ARG A 94 -4.84 -18.35 8.42
N PHE A 95 -5.04 -17.18 9.01
CA PHE A 95 -6.06 -16.93 10.03
C PHE A 95 -7.28 -16.14 9.52
N GLY A 96 -7.22 -15.62 8.29
CA GLY A 96 -8.27 -14.82 7.68
C GLY A 96 -7.93 -13.33 7.62
N ARG A 97 -8.45 -12.65 6.58
CA ARG A 97 -8.19 -11.23 6.32
C ARG A 97 -8.79 -10.36 7.42
N LYS A 98 -10.04 -10.64 7.79
CA LYS A 98 -10.77 -9.89 8.81
C LYS A 98 -10.11 -10.03 10.19
N SER A 99 -9.77 -11.24 10.60
CA SER A 99 -9.12 -11.48 11.90
C SER A 99 -7.77 -10.76 11.99
N CYS A 100 -6.96 -10.84 10.93
CA CYS A 100 -5.68 -10.14 10.86
C CYS A 100 -5.87 -8.63 10.92
N PHE A 101 -6.83 -8.07 10.18
CA PHE A 101 -7.17 -6.65 10.23
C PHE A 101 -7.51 -6.18 11.65
N ILE A 102 -8.42 -6.87 12.34
CA ILE A 102 -8.86 -6.47 13.69
C ILE A 102 -7.70 -6.56 14.70
N ALA A 103 -6.91 -7.64 14.65
CA ALA A 103 -5.73 -7.78 15.50
C ALA A 103 -4.69 -6.67 15.23
N SER A 104 -4.48 -6.33 13.96
CA SER A 104 -3.60 -5.24 13.56
C SER A 104 -4.10 -3.86 13.99
N ILE A 105 -5.39 -3.56 13.86
CA ILE A 105 -5.95 -2.29 14.34
C ILE A 105 -5.82 -2.17 15.86
N PHE A 106 -6.10 -3.25 16.60
CA PHE A 106 -5.93 -3.25 18.05
C PHE A 106 -4.47 -3.00 18.45
N GLY A 107 -3.53 -3.72 17.83
CA GLY A 107 -2.10 -3.54 18.08
C GLY A 107 -1.60 -2.14 17.70
N LEU A 108 -2.10 -1.59 16.60
CA LEU A 108 -1.82 -0.22 16.17
C LEU A 108 -2.28 0.80 17.21
N ALA A 109 -3.50 0.65 17.71
CA ALA A 109 -4.10 1.56 18.67
C ALA A 109 -3.36 1.52 20.02
N VAL A 110 -3.05 0.32 20.52
CA VAL A 110 -2.33 0.14 21.79
C VAL A 110 -0.90 0.68 21.69
N SER A 111 -0.16 0.29 20.64
CA SER A 111 1.22 0.80 20.44
C SER A 111 1.27 2.32 20.29
N GLY A 112 0.28 2.92 19.61
CA GLY A 112 0.15 4.36 19.48
C GLY A 112 -0.02 5.09 20.82
N ILE A 113 -0.79 4.53 21.76
CA ILE A 113 -0.94 5.04 23.12
C ILE A 113 0.35 4.86 23.92
N CYS A 114 0.99 3.69 23.84
CA CYS A 114 2.23 3.39 24.57
C CYS A 114 3.39 4.34 24.22
N ILE A 115 3.44 4.86 23.00
CA ILE A 115 4.43 5.89 22.59
C ILE A 115 4.35 7.13 23.48
N ILE A 116 3.15 7.57 23.86
CA ILE A 116 2.95 8.79 24.67
C ILE A 116 3.46 8.60 26.09
N PHE A 117 3.33 7.38 26.61
CA PHE A 117 3.73 7.00 27.97
C PHE A 117 5.19 6.52 28.05
N SER A 118 5.98 6.61 26.99
CA SER A 118 7.36 6.13 26.98
C SER A 118 8.30 7.12 27.69
N PRO A 119 8.86 6.80 28.87
CA PRO A 119 9.73 7.72 29.62
C PRO A 119 11.15 7.86 29.04
N TYR A 120 11.60 6.92 28.20
CA TYR A 120 12.92 6.94 27.57
C TYR A 120 12.84 6.62 26.08
N TYR A 121 13.79 7.17 25.33
CA TYR A 121 13.76 7.18 23.87
C TYR A 121 13.81 5.77 23.22
N PRO A 122 14.65 4.82 23.67
CA PRO A 122 14.61 3.44 23.15
C PRO A 122 13.25 2.74 23.25
N LEU A 123 12.47 2.98 24.32
CA LEU A 123 11.14 2.40 24.47
C LEU A 123 10.14 3.03 23.49
N LEU A 124 10.27 4.33 23.25
CA LEU A 124 9.50 5.02 22.22
C LEU A 124 9.78 4.38 20.84
N LEU A 125 11.06 4.15 20.49
CA LEU A 125 11.44 3.50 19.24
C LEU A 125 10.88 2.08 19.12
N PHE A 126 10.92 1.31 20.22
CA PHE A 126 10.32 -0.03 20.25
C PHE A 126 8.82 0.00 19.94
N PHE A 127 8.06 0.88 20.60
CA PHE A 127 6.63 1.02 20.30
C PHE A 127 6.39 1.60 18.92
N ARG A 128 7.31 2.39 18.38
CA ARG A 128 7.26 2.87 17.00
C ARG A 128 7.40 1.76 15.98
N CYS A 129 8.35 0.84 16.19
CA CYS A 129 8.47 -0.38 15.39
C CYS A 129 7.18 -1.20 15.43
N LEU A 130 6.59 -1.39 16.61
CA LEU A 130 5.31 -2.09 16.77
C LEU A 130 4.17 -1.36 16.05
N GLN A 131 4.11 -0.03 16.17
CA GLN A 131 3.10 0.78 15.49
C GLN A 131 3.20 0.63 13.98
N GLY A 132 4.42 0.62 13.42
CA GLY A 132 4.67 0.33 12.01
C GLY A 132 4.19 -1.07 11.62
N PHE A 133 4.63 -2.10 12.33
CA PHE A 133 4.23 -3.50 12.09
C PHE A 133 2.71 -3.66 11.98
N PHE A 134 1.99 -3.13 12.96
CA PHE A 134 0.54 -3.23 13.02
C PHE A 134 -0.16 -2.34 11.99
N ALA A 135 0.31 -1.13 11.73
CA ALA A 135 -0.24 -0.29 10.67
C ALA A 135 -0.09 -0.93 9.28
N LYS A 136 1.05 -1.59 8.99
CA LYS A 136 1.19 -2.34 7.73
C LYS A 136 0.20 -3.48 7.64
N GLY A 137 0.07 -4.28 8.71
CA GLY A 137 -0.87 -5.39 8.76
C GLY A 137 -2.32 -4.97 8.57
N ALA A 138 -2.70 -3.83 9.17
CA ALA A 138 -4.02 -3.25 8.98
C ALA A 138 -4.23 -2.80 7.52
N TRP A 139 -3.23 -2.14 6.92
CA TRP A 139 -3.31 -1.68 5.53
C TRP A 139 -3.43 -2.85 4.54
N THR A 140 -2.53 -3.82 4.61
CA THR A 140 -2.51 -4.99 3.71
C THR A 140 -3.78 -5.81 3.84
N SER A 141 -4.20 -6.12 5.08
CA SER A 141 -5.39 -6.94 5.32
C SER A 141 -6.67 -6.27 4.85
N THR A 142 -6.83 -4.96 5.10
CA THR A 142 -8.03 -4.22 4.66
C THR A 142 -8.08 -4.11 3.14
N TYR A 143 -6.96 -3.74 2.51
CA TYR A 143 -6.89 -3.59 1.07
C TYR A 143 -7.23 -4.92 0.36
N VAL A 144 -6.60 -6.02 0.79
CA VAL A 144 -6.84 -7.35 0.22
C VAL A 144 -8.27 -7.81 0.47
N LEU A 145 -8.81 -7.59 1.69
CA LEU A 145 -10.19 -7.92 2.01
C LEU A 145 -11.17 -7.24 1.05
N VAL A 146 -11.01 -5.94 0.82
CA VAL A 146 -11.91 -5.15 -0.05
C VAL A 146 -11.87 -5.66 -1.49
N ILE A 147 -10.69 -5.84 -2.07
CA ILE A 147 -10.56 -6.26 -3.48
C ILE A 147 -11.04 -7.70 -3.73
N GLU A 148 -11.06 -8.55 -2.69
CA GLU A 148 -11.56 -9.93 -2.79
C GLU A 148 -13.09 -10.01 -2.92
N PHE A 149 -13.83 -8.91 -2.70
CA PHE A 149 -15.28 -8.80 -2.98
C PHE A 149 -15.63 -8.42 -4.43
N PHE A 150 -14.63 -8.08 -5.25
CA PHE A 150 -14.86 -7.61 -6.63
C PHE A 150 -14.31 -8.61 -7.65
N GLY A 151 -15.00 -8.75 -8.78
CA GLY A 151 -14.52 -9.37 -10.01
C GLY A 151 -13.44 -8.54 -10.70
N SER A 152 -12.84 -9.07 -11.76
CA SER A 152 -11.73 -8.44 -12.49
C SER A 152 -12.06 -7.03 -13.02
N ASN A 153 -13.30 -6.80 -13.45
CA ASN A 153 -13.72 -5.56 -14.12
C ASN A 153 -13.65 -4.31 -13.21
N ASN A 154 -14.08 -4.43 -11.96
CA ASN A 154 -14.19 -3.27 -11.04
C ASN A 154 -13.05 -3.17 -10.02
N ARG A 155 -12.16 -4.18 -9.94
CA ARG A 155 -11.01 -4.19 -9.03
C ARG A 155 -10.08 -2.98 -9.22
N LYS A 156 -9.78 -2.60 -10.46
CA LYS A 156 -8.96 -1.42 -10.79
C LYS A 156 -9.50 -0.17 -10.11
N PHE A 157 -10.78 0.10 -10.37
CA PHE A 157 -11.47 1.28 -9.86
C PHE A 157 -11.45 1.35 -8.33
N VAL A 158 -11.77 0.24 -7.66
CA VAL A 158 -11.77 0.15 -6.18
C VAL A 158 -10.37 0.33 -5.60
N SER A 159 -9.36 -0.20 -6.27
CA SER A 159 -7.96 -0.04 -5.88
C SER A 159 -7.52 1.42 -5.98
N VAL A 160 -7.91 2.11 -7.07
CA VAL A 160 -7.65 3.55 -7.24
C VAL A 160 -8.38 4.36 -6.16
N MET A 161 -9.66 4.08 -5.91
CA MET A 161 -10.44 4.76 -4.87
C MET A 161 -9.78 4.64 -3.49
N SER A 162 -9.32 3.45 -3.13
CA SER A 162 -8.63 3.19 -1.86
C SER A 162 -7.33 4.01 -1.75
N ARG A 163 -6.57 4.14 -2.85
CA ARG A 163 -5.37 5.00 -2.90
C ARG A 163 -5.72 6.48 -2.78
N THR A 164 -6.80 6.95 -3.42
CA THR A 164 -7.24 8.34 -3.31
C THR A 164 -7.59 8.70 -1.86
N VAL A 165 -8.30 7.81 -1.15
CA VAL A 165 -8.63 8.01 0.27
C VAL A 165 -7.37 8.03 1.15
N TYR A 166 -6.38 7.19 0.84
CA TYR A 166 -5.06 7.26 1.49
C TYR A 166 -4.42 8.63 1.30
N SER A 167 -4.38 9.14 0.05
CA SER A 167 -3.83 10.46 -0.28
C SER A 167 -4.55 11.60 0.45
N LEU A 168 -5.88 11.53 0.61
CA LEU A 168 -6.63 12.50 1.41
C LEU A 168 -6.17 12.52 2.86
N GLY A 169 -5.94 11.36 3.48
CA GLY A 169 -5.42 11.28 4.84
C GLY A 169 -4.07 11.99 5.00
N LEU A 170 -3.24 11.92 3.98
CA LEU A 170 -1.90 12.49 4.02
C LEU A 170 -1.89 14.02 3.90
N VAL A 171 -2.91 14.60 3.26
CA VAL A 171 -3.14 16.05 3.23
C VAL A 171 -3.83 16.53 4.50
N LEU A 172 -4.74 15.72 5.05
CA LEU A 172 -5.50 16.07 6.25
C LEU A 172 -4.62 16.12 7.50
N LEU A 173 -3.65 15.23 7.67
CA LEU A 173 -2.83 15.23 8.90
C LEU A 173 -2.00 16.51 9.06
N PRO A 174 -1.26 17.02 8.05
CA PRO A 174 -0.58 18.32 8.15
C PRO A 174 -1.52 19.46 8.56
N ALA A 175 -2.75 19.48 8.01
CA ALA A 175 -3.75 20.46 8.41
C ALA A 175 -4.17 20.30 9.88
N LEU A 176 -4.35 19.07 10.37
CA LEU A 176 -4.62 18.81 11.79
C LEU A 176 -3.43 19.17 12.68
N ALA A 177 -2.21 18.89 12.24
CA ALA A 177 -0.99 19.24 12.97
C ALA A 177 -0.87 20.76 13.15
N TYR A 178 -1.26 21.57 12.17
CA TYR A 178 -1.30 23.03 12.32
C TYR A 178 -2.14 23.50 13.51
N TYR A 179 -3.27 22.85 13.77
CA TYR A 179 -4.17 23.22 14.89
C TYR A 179 -3.84 22.51 16.22
N ILE A 180 -3.04 21.44 16.21
CA ILE A 180 -2.72 20.63 17.40
C ILE A 180 -1.22 20.76 17.71
N PRO A 181 -0.83 21.75 18.53
CA PRO A 181 0.58 22.12 18.73
C PRO A 181 1.38 21.17 19.66
N SER A 182 0.79 20.07 20.13
CA SER A 182 1.48 19.10 21.00
C SER A 182 1.58 17.75 20.31
N TRP A 183 2.80 17.24 20.19
CA TRP A 183 3.08 15.93 19.60
C TRP A 183 2.33 14.78 20.29
N LYS A 184 2.12 14.87 21.61
CA LYS A 184 1.33 13.89 22.38
C LYS A 184 -0.15 13.95 22.00
N ASN A 185 -0.70 15.15 21.87
CA ASN A 185 -2.09 15.34 21.47
C ASN A 185 -2.31 14.94 20.02
N LEU A 186 -1.34 15.20 19.14
CA LEU A 186 -1.36 14.77 17.75
C LEU A 186 -1.32 13.23 17.66
N GLN A 187 -0.45 12.58 18.43
CA GLN A 187 -0.41 11.11 18.52
C GLN A 187 -1.74 10.53 19.02
N LEU A 188 -2.39 11.16 20.01
CA LEU A 188 -3.74 10.77 20.46
C LEU A 188 -4.79 10.96 19.35
N ALA A 189 -4.77 12.11 18.67
CA ALA A 189 -5.71 12.42 17.58
C ALA A 189 -5.59 11.42 16.42
N MET A 190 -4.39 10.90 16.17
CA MET A 190 -4.16 9.85 15.17
C MET A 190 -4.61 8.47 15.65
N THR A 191 -4.39 8.16 16.92
CA THR A 191 -4.55 6.80 17.46
C THR A 191 -5.97 6.51 17.93
N LEU A 192 -6.60 7.43 18.67
CA LEU A 192 -7.92 7.20 19.27
C LEU A 192 -9.02 6.86 18.24
N PRO A 193 -9.10 7.52 17.07
CA PRO A 193 -10.15 7.19 16.10
C PRO A 193 -9.99 5.79 15.48
N THR A 194 -8.81 5.16 15.58
CA THR A 194 -8.59 3.79 15.07
C THR A 194 -9.39 2.73 15.86
N PHE A 195 -9.72 2.98 17.13
CA PHE A 195 -10.51 2.05 17.94
C PHE A 195 -11.92 1.82 17.39
N ILE A 196 -12.48 2.81 16.69
CA ILE A 196 -13.82 2.69 16.07
C ILE A 196 -13.83 1.54 15.07
N PHE A 197 -12.70 1.25 14.41
CA PHE A 197 -12.61 0.16 13.44
C PHE A 197 -12.59 -1.24 14.05
N LEU A 198 -12.49 -1.39 15.38
CA LEU A 198 -12.72 -2.69 16.03
C LEU A 198 -14.16 -3.19 15.83
N ILE A 199 -15.11 -2.27 15.67
CA ILE A 199 -16.53 -2.57 15.38
C ILE A 199 -16.66 -3.32 14.03
N TYR A 200 -15.67 -3.22 13.13
CA TYR A 200 -15.70 -3.95 11.85
C TYR A 200 -15.66 -5.47 12.03
N HIS A 201 -15.27 -5.96 13.21
CA HIS A 201 -15.42 -7.36 13.55
C HIS A 201 -16.89 -7.83 13.43
N TRP A 202 -17.87 -6.95 13.58
CA TRP A 202 -19.29 -7.28 13.44
C TRP A 202 -19.90 -6.80 12.12
N VAL A 203 -19.39 -5.71 11.55
CA VAL A 203 -19.97 -5.07 10.36
C VAL A 203 -19.53 -5.72 9.05
N ILE A 204 -18.27 -6.16 8.95
CA ILE A 204 -17.69 -6.64 7.69
C ILE A 204 -17.58 -8.18 7.74
N PRO A 205 -18.01 -8.91 6.69
CA PRO A 205 -17.81 -10.36 6.62
C PRO A 205 -16.36 -10.70 6.24
N GLU A 206 -15.98 -11.96 6.42
CA GLU A 206 -14.68 -12.46 5.95
C GLU A 206 -14.65 -12.55 4.42
N SER A 207 -13.45 -12.59 3.84
CA SER A 207 -13.26 -12.74 2.41
C SER A 207 -13.87 -14.05 1.85
N PRO A 208 -14.76 -13.97 0.84
CA PRO A 208 -15.29 -15.15 0.16
C PRO A 208 -14.20 -16.00 -0.49
N ARG A 209 -13.19 -15.38 -1.11
CA ARG A 209 -12.07 -16.10 -1.74
C ARG A 209 -11.22 -16.84 -0.72
N TRP A 210 -10.94 -16.20 0.41
CA TRP A 210 -10.22 -16.86 1.49
C TRP A 210 -11.00 -18.06 2.02
N LEU A 211 -12.31 -17.93 2.24
CA LEU A 211 -13.15 -19.04 2.67
C LEU A 211 -13.12 -20.23 1.69
N LEU A 212 -13.15 -19.94 0.38
CA LEU A 212 -12.99 -20.98 -0.65
C LEU A 212 -11.64 -21.68 -0.57
N SER A 213 -10.55 -20.92 -0.42
CA SER A 213 -9.19 -21.48 -0.27
C SER A 213 -9.04 -22.38 0.97
N GLN A 214 -9.83 -22.11 2.02
CA GLN A 214 -9.90 -22.89 3.25
C GLN A 214 -10.91 -24.05 3.19
N ARG A 215 -11.48 -24.34 2.01
CA ARG A 215 -12.52 -25.37 1.80
C ARG A 215 -13.82 -25.12 2.58
N LYS A 216 -14.07 -23.87 3.00
CA LYS A 216 -15.31 -23.45 3.69
C LYS A 216 -16.35 -22.95 2.69
N THR A 217 -16.65 -23.77 1.68
CA THR A 217 -17.49 -23.38 0.54
C THR A 217 -18.89 -22.92 0.95
N LYS A 218 -19.50 -23.56 1.96
CA LYS A 218 -20.83 -23.18 2.47
C LYS A 218 -20.86 -21.74 3.02
N GLU A 219 -19.83 -21.32 3.74
CA GLU A 219 -19.73 -19.96 4.29
C GLU A 219 -19.48 -18.94 3.17
N ALA A 220 -18.63 -19.28 2.19
CA ALA A 220 -18.35 -18.43 1.04
C ALA A 220 -19.62 -18.19 0.21
N VAL A 221 -20.36 -19.25 -0.12
CA VAL A 221 -21.62 -19.17 -0.89
C VAL A 221 -22.66 -18.34 -0.14
N LYS A 222 -22.78 -18.49 1.19
CA LYS A 222 -23.70 -17.66 2.00
C LYS A 222 -23.41 -16.16 1.89
N ILE A 223 -22.14 -15.77 1.78
CA ILE A 223 -21.77 -14.37 1.56
C ILE A 223 -22.15 -13.93 0.15
N VAL A 224 -21.86 -14.74 -0.86
CA VAL A 224 -22.22 -14.45 -2.26
C VAL A 224 -23.74 -14.37 -2.44
N GLU A 225 -24.52 -15.21 -1.75
CA GLU A 225 -25.99 -15.12 -1.70
C GLU A 225 -26.46 -13.80 -1.08
N SER A 226 -25.79 -13.34 -0.02
CA SER A 226 -26.11 -12.05 0.60
C SER A 226 -25.83 -10.89 -0.35
N ILE A 227 -24.74 -10.96 -1.12
CA ILE A 227 -24.41 -10.02 -2.19
C ILE A 227 -25.51 -10.04 -3.26
N ALA A 228 -25.86 -11.22 -3.76
CA ALA A 228 -26.86 -11.41 -4.80
C ALA A 228 -28.26 -10.90 -4.36
N LYS A 229 -28.66 -11.19 -3.12
CA LYS A 229 -29.91 -10.68 -2.51
C LYS A 229 -29.92 -9.15 -2.44
N CYS A 230 -28.85 -8.53 -1.94
CA CYS A 230 -28.73 -7.07 -1.90
C CYS A 230 -28.74 -6.43 -3.30
N ASN A 231 -28.20 -7.12 -4.28
CA ASN A 231 -28.13 -6.67 -5.67
C ASN A 231 -29.33 -7.10 -6.52
N LYS A 232 -30.30 -7.81 -5.94
CA LYS A 232 -31.51 -8.35 -6.60
C LYS A 232 -31.18 -9.25 -7.81
N ARG A 233 -30.20 -10.16 -7.65
CA ARG A 233 -29.79 -11.14 -8.66
C ARG A 233 -29.85 -12.57 -8.15
N SER A 234 -29.92 -13.54 -9.06
CA SER A 234 -29.90 -14.98 -8.78
C SER A 234 -28.52 -15.58 -9.07
N LEU A 235 -28.15 -16.62 -8.32
CA LEU A 235 -26.89 -17.34 -8.49
C LEU A 235 -27.13 -18.65 -9.26
N PRO A 236 -26.14 -19.12 -10.05
CA PRO A 236 -26.17 -20.46 -10.63
C PRO A 236 -26.14 -21.54 -9.53
N GLU A 237 -26.88 -22.63 -9.74
CA GLU A 237 -27.11 -23.68 -8.73
C GLU A 237 -25.89 -24.59 -8.48
N ASP A 238 -24.89 -24.61 -9.36
CA ASP A 238 -23.71 -25.47 -9.23
C ASP A 238 -22.41 -24.69 -9.45
N PHE A 239 -21.69 -24.43 -8.37
CA PHE A 239 -20.38 -23.76 -8.37
C PHE A 239 -19.32 -24.72 -7.82
N GLN A 240 -18.40 -25.14 -8.69
CA GLN A 240 -17.22 -25.90 -8.33
C GLN A 240 -15.98 -25.19 -8.89
N GLU A 241 -15.12 -24.71 -7.99
CA GLU A 241 -13.85 -24.09 -8.33
C GLU A 241 -12.69 -24.96 -7.84
N GLU A 242 -11.67 -25.09 -8.68
CA GLU A 242 -10.46 -25.84 -8.38
C GLU A 242 -9.48 -24.97 -7.57
N ILE A 243 -9.10 -25.43 -6.38
CA ILE A 243 -8.26 -24.65 -5.45
C ILE A 243 -6.79 -24.79 -5.86
N VAL A 244 -6.26 -23.82 -6.60
CA VAL A 244 -4.82 -23.73 -6.90
C VAL A 244 -4.10 -22.95 -5.79
N ARG A 245 -3.07 -23.54 -5.18
CA ARG A 245 -2.21 -22.86 -4.18
C ARG A 245 -0.89 -22.40 -4.82
N PRO A 246 -0.73 -21.09 -5.10
CA PRO A 246 0.48 -20.57 -5.72
C PRO A 246 1.64 -20.49 -4.72
N SER A 247 2.88 -20.56 -5.23
CA SER A 247 4.11 -20.40 -4.45
C SER A 247 4.90 -19.16 -4.90
N TYR A 248 5.70 -18.56 -4.02
CA TYR A 248 6.63 -17.47 -4.39
C TYR A 248 7.59 -17.87 -5.51
N LYS A 249 7.92 -19.16 -5.64
CA LYS A 249 8.77 -19.67 -6.72
C LYS A 249 8.13 -19.45 -8.10
N ASP A 250 6.81 -19.42 -8.18
CA ASP A 250 6.08 -19.25 -9.44
C ASP A 250 6.22 -17.83 -10.02
N LEU A 251 6.52 -16.82 -9.19
CA LEU A 251 6.81 -15.45 -9.63
C LEU A 251 8.09 -15.36 -10.49
N PHE A 252 9.06 -16.23 -10.22
CA PHE A 252 10.37 -16.22 -10.87
C PHE A 252 10.57 -17.38 -11.85
N LYS A 253 9.55 -18.22 -12.03
CA LYS A 253 9.60 -19.47 -12.81
C LYS A 253 9.75 -19.21 -14.30
N THR A 254 8.92 -18.36 -14.89
CA THR A 254 9.00 -18.03 -16.32
C THR A 254 9.80 -16.75 -16.55
N PRO A 255 10.57 -16.63 -17.65
CA PRO A 255 11.40 -15.47 -17.93
C PRO A 255 10.57 -14.19 -18.11
N LYS A 256 9.35 -14.30 -18.67
CA LYS A 256 8.40 -13.21 -18.79
C LYS A 256 7.96 -12.73 -17.39
N MET A 257 7.45 -13.62 -16.52
CA MET A 257 7.03 -13.23 -15.16
C MET A 257 8.18 -12.69 -14.32
N ARG A 258 9.38 -13.26 -14.45
CA ARG A 258 10.60 -12.75 -13.79
C ARG A 258 10.90 -11.31 -14.18
N LYS A 259 10.86 -10.98 -15.49
CA LYS A 259 11.09 -9.60 -15.97
C LYS A 259 10.09 -8.62 -15.38
N HIS A 260 8.80 -8.94 -15.43
CA HIS A 260 7.74 -8.09 -14.86
C HIS A 260 7.92 -7.91 -13.35
N THR A 261 8.21 -9.00 -12.64
CA THR A 261 8.42 -8.99 -11.20
C THR A 261 9.60 -8.10 -10.81
N LEU A 262 10.73 -8.19 -11.52
CA LEU A 262 11.92 -7.36 -11.25
C LEU A 262 11.67 -5.88 -11.54
N ILE A 263 10.97 -5.55 -12.64
CA ILE A 263 10.60 -4.16 -12.96
C ILE A 263 9.68 -3.60 -11.87
N LEU A 264 8.69 -4.36 -11.43
CA LEU A 264 7.76 -3.93 -10.37
C LEU A 264 8.46 -3.80 -9.00
N ILE A 265 9.38 -4.69 -8.66
CA ILE A 265 10.20 -4.57 -7.45
C ILE A 265 11.00 -3.26 -7.48
N TYR A 266 11.70 -2.98 -8.59
CA TYR A 266 12.47 -1.76 -8.74
C TYR A 266 11.60 -0.49 -8.73
N ALA A 267 10.42 -0.55 -9.34
CA ALA A 267 9.44 0.51 -9.34
C ALA A 267 8.96 0.86 -7.93
N TRP A 268 8.53 -0.14 -7.16
CA TRP A 268 8.04 0.05 -5.79
C TRP A 268 9.15 0.51 -4.84
N PHE A 269 10.37 -0.03 -5.01
CA PHE A 269 11.55 0.41 -4.26
C PHE A 269 11.89 1.88 -4.55
N THR A 270 12.07 2.23 -5.83
CA THR A 270 12.43 3.59 -6.26
C THR A 270 11.35 4.59 -5.86
N GLY A 271 10.09 4.23 -6.09
CA GLY A 271 8.95 5.04 -5.69
C GLY A 271 8.94 5.34 -4.19
N ALA A 272 9.30 4.37 -3.34
CA ALA A 272 9.38 4.57 -1.90
C ALA A 272 10.58 5.43 -1.48
N VAL A 273 11.76 5.18 -2.07
CA VAL A 273 12.97 5.97 -1.79
C VAL A 273 12.74 7.44 -2.12
N VAL A 274 12.23 7.72 -3.33
CA VAL A 274 11.96 9.08 -3.79
C VAL A 274 10.86 9.73 -2.95
N PHE A 275 9.77 9.02 -2.69
CA PHE A 275 8.68 9.52 -1.85
C PHE A 275 9.17 9.93 -0.45
N GLN A 276 9.83 9.01 0.26
CA GLN A 276 10.28 9.24 1.63
C GLN A 276 11.41 10.27 1.68
N GLY A 277 12.32 10.25 0.70
CA GLY A 277 13.40 11.23 0.58
C GLY A 277 12.89 12.65 0.37
N LEU A 278 11.84 12.83 -0.44
CA LEU A 278 11.20 14.13 -0.64
C LEU A 278 10.44 14.58 0.62
N VAL A 279 9.72 13.68 1.29
CA VAL A 279 9.04 13.98 2.57
C VAL A 279 10.05 14.47 3.61
N LEU A 280 11.22 13.83 3.71
CA LEU A 280 12.29 14.25 4.62
C LEU A 280 12.87 15.62 4.26
N ARG A 281 13.06 15.91 2.97
CA ARG A 281 13.56 17.21 2.53
C ARG A 281 12.61 18.36 2.92
N LEU A 282 11.30 18.11 2.94
CA LEU A 282 10.33 19.12 3.42
C LEU A 282 10.55 19.48 4.89
N GLY A 283 10.91 18.51 5.73
CA GLY A 283 11.26 18.78 7.13
C GLY A 283 12.53 19.63 7.29
N ILE A 284 13.48 19.54 6.35
CA ILE A 284 14.75 20.27 6.40
C ILE A 284 14.62 21.70 5.86
N THR A 285 13.82 21.92 4.81
CA THR A 285 13.91 23.15 4.02
C THR A 285 12.97 24.27 4.50
N GLY A 286 11.99 23.99 5.36
CA GLY A 286 11.14 24.98 6.05
C GLY A 286 10.21 25.87 5.20
N ASP A 287 10.59 26.21 3.96
CA ASP A 287 10.17 27.47 3.32
C ASP A 287 9.29 27.31 2.06
N ASN A 288 8.95 26.12 1.59
CA ASN A 288 8.15 25.97 0.35
C ASN A 288 7.11 24.84 0.38
N LEU A 289 6.15 24.95 1.31
CA LEU A 289 4.99 24.07 1.47
C LEU A 289 4.21 23.74 0.17
N PRO A 290 4.01 24.66 -0.80
CA PRO A 290 3.25 24.35 -2.03
C PRO A 290 3.95 23.37 -2.98
N THR A 291 5.28 23.45 -3.09
CA THR A 291 6.08 22.58 -3.96
C THR A 291 6.09 21.15 -3.42
N GLY A 292 6.15 21.00 -2.10
CA GLY A 292 6.01 19.71 -1.41
C GLY A 292 4.69 19.02 -1.72
N ILE A 293 3.58 19.76 -1.75
CA ILE A 293 2.23 19.25 -2.05
C ILE A 293 2.09 18.79 -3.51
N ILE A 294 2.76 19.45 -4.46
CA ILE A 294 2.74 19.06 -5.88
C ILE A 294 3.54 17.76 -6.10
N PHE A 295 4.73 17.63 -5.48
CA PHE A 295 5.50 16.38 -5.53
C PHE A 295 4.81 15.23 -4.79
N TYR A 296 4.10 15.55 -3.71
CA TYR A 296 3.26 14.60 -2.95
C TYR A 296 2.21 13.92 -3.83
N PHE A 297 1.57 14.69 -4.71
CA PHE A 297 0.53 14.23 -5.63
C PHE A 297 1.09 13.39 -6.80
N LEU A 298 2.33 13.68 -7.23
CA LEU A 298 3.02 12.97 -8.31
C LEU A 298 3.54 11.57 -7.90
N THR A 299 3.74 11.33 -6.61
CA THR A 299 4.34 10.07 -6.12
C THR A 299 3.30 8.96 -5.87
N VAL A 300 2.12 9.07 -6.49
CA VAL A 300 1.19 7.94 -6.61
C VAL A 300 1.82 6.96 -7.60
N ASN A 301 2.54 5.98 -7.06
CA ASN A 301 3.08 4.86 -7.84
C ASN A 301 1.93 4.11 -8.52
N PHE A 302 1.70 4.37 -9.80
CA PHE A 302 0.87 3.56 -10.72
C PHE A 302 1.58 2.26 -11.11
N ALA A 303 2.28 1.61 -10.17
CA ALA A 303 2.88 0.32 -10.42
C ALA A 303 1.78 -0.75 -10.28
N ASN A 304 1.14 -1.07 -11.40
CA ASN A 304 -0.02 -1.97 -11.45
C ASN A 304 0.38 -3.40 -11.07
N THR A 305 -0.11 -3.84 -9.92
CA THR A 305 -0.01 -5.24 -9.48
C THR A 305 -0.90 -6.18 -10.30
N GLU A 306 -1.66 -5.63 -11.24
CA GLU A 306 -2.57 -6.38 -12.11
C GLU A 306 -1.86 -7.13 -13.24
N LEU A 307 -0.58 -6.81 -13.47
CA LEU A 307 0.34 -7.60 -14.30
C LEU A 307 0.48 -9.04 -13.82
N TYR A 308 0.20 -9.29 -12.54
CA TYR A 308 0.16 -10.65 -12.01
C TYR A 308 -1.21 -11.30 -12.27
N PRO A 309 -1.23 -12.56 -12.75
CA PRO A 309 -2.43 -13.39 -12.77
C PRO A 309 -3.09 -13.45 -11.39
N THR A 310 -4.42 -13.59 -11.35
CA THR A 310 -5.22 -13.56 -10.10
C THR A 310 -4.65 -14.42 -8.96
N PRO A 311 -4.14 -15.65 -9.20
CA PRO A 311 -3.55 -16.47 -8.14
C PRO A 311 -2.24 -15.89 -7.58
N LEU A 312 -1.37 -15.34 -8.43
CA LEU A 312 -0.03 -14.88 -8.05
C LEU A 312 0.01 -13.44 -7.55
N ARG A 313 -1.08 -12.70 -7.72
CA ARG A 313 -1.17 -11.27 -7.45
C ARG A 313 -0.87 -10.89 -6.00
N ASN A 314 -1.48 -11.58 -5.04
CA ASN A 314 -1.27 -11.29 -3.61
C ASN A 314 0.20 -11.49 -3.21
N LEU A 315 0.85 -12.54 -3.71
CA LEU A 315 2.27 -12.79 -3.49
C LEU A 315 3.14 -11.73 -4.15
N GLY A 316 2.85 -11.36 -5.40
CA GLY A 316 3.56 -10.30 -6.13
C GLY A 316 3.46 -8.94 -5.43
N VAL A 317 2.26 -8.57 -4.97
CA VAL A 317 2.03 -7.34 -4.17
C VAL A 317 2.86 -7.37 -2.89
N SER A 318 2.88 -8.49 -2.17
CA SER A 318 3.65 -8.65 -0.93
C SER A 318 5.16 -8.45 -1.17
N VAL A 319 5.72 -9.04 -2.22
CA VAL A 319 7.15 -8.88 -2.58
C VAL A 319 7.46 -7.43 -2.97
N CYS A 320 6.63 -6.81 -3.81
CA CYS A 320 6.81 -5.42 -4.23
C CYS A 320 6.66 -4.44 -3.05
N SER A 321 5.69 -4.68 -2.18
CA SER A 321 5.51 -3.93 -0.93
C SER A 321 6.73 -4.04 -0.02
N SER A 322 7.28 -5.24 0.14
CA SER A 322 8.47 -5.44 0.98
C SER A 322 9.67 -4.65 0.44
N ALA A 323 9.85 -4.63 -0.89
CA ALA A 323 10.87 -3.79 -1.53
C ALA A 323 10.63 -2.30 -1.32
N SER A 324 9.37 -1.84 -1.38
CA SER A 324 8.98 -0.48 -1.03
C SER A 324 9.35 -0.12 0.42
N ASP A 325 9.09 -1.01 1.37
CA ASP A 325 9.40 -0.79 2.78
C ASP A 325 10.93 -0.74 3.03
N ILE A 326 11.74 -1.53 2.30
CA ILE A 326 13.21 -1.39 2.31
C ILE A 326 13.63 -0.03 1.76
N GLY A 327 13.03 0.41 0.65
CA GLY A 327 13.28 1.73 0.08
C GLY A 327 13.02 2.86 1.09
N ALA A 328 11.94 2.74 1.87
CA ALA A 328 11.62 3.67 2.93
C ALA A 328 12.65 3.68 4.08
N VAL A 329 13.24 2.53 4.42
CA VAL A 329 14.34 2.45 5.40
C VAL A 329 15.62 3.09 4.86
N VAL A 330 15.89 2.96 3.57
CA VAL A 330 17.11 3.48 2.92
C VAL A 330 17.05 4.99 2.66
N ALA A 331 15.86 5.54 2.43
CA ALA A 331 15.66 6.94 2.05
C ALA A 331 16.30 7.98 2.99
N PRO A 332 16.19 7.88 4.33
CA PRO A 332 16.81 8.83 5.24
C PRO A 332 18.34 8.85 5.13
N PHE A 333 18.95 7.67 4.96
CA PHE A 333 20.40 7.54 4.80
C PHE A 333 20.89 8.17 3.51
N ILE A 334 20.17 7.99 2.40
CA ILE A 334 20.50 8.64 1.12
C ILE A 334 20.37 10.15 1.27
N MET A 335 19.25 10.65 1.80
CA MET A 335 19.00 12.08 1.92
C MET A 335 20.10 12.77 2.75
N TYR A 336 20.35 12.31 3.98
CA TYR A 336 21.23 13.01 4.91
C TYR A 336 22.72 12.89 4.54
N ARG A 337 23.18 11.69 4.18
CA ARG A 337 24.60 11.48 3.83
C ARG A 337 24.98 12.27 2.58
N LEU A 338 24.12 12.30 1.56
CA LEU A 338 24.41 13.05 0.35
C LEU A 338 24.23 14.56 0.56
N ALA A 339 23.23 14.98 1.34
CA ALA A 339 23.04 16.40 1.68
C ALA A 339 24.22 16.99 2.46
N SER A 340 24.91 16.17 3.27
CA SER A 340 26.12 16.60 4.00
C SER A 340 27.31 16.91 3.08
N ILE A 341 27.36 16.30 1.90
CA ILE A 341 28.38 16.57 0.88
C ILE A 341 27.93 17.73 0.00
N TRP A 342 26.70 17.68 -0.51
CA TRP A 342 26.11 18.72 -1.34
C TRP A 342 24.58 18.67 -1.24
N GLN A 343 23.94 19.77 -0.82
CA GLN A 343 22.51 19.84 -0.51
C GLN A 343 21.58 19.36 -1.64
N GLU A 344 21.98 19.52 -2.90
CA GLU A 344 21.19 19.15 -4.08
C GLU A 344 21.48 17.72 -4.60
N LEU A 345 22.55 17.07 -4.13
CA LEU A 345 22.97 15.75 -4.59
C LEU A 345 21.90 14.65 -4.41
N PRO A 346 21.13 14.59 -3.29
CA PRO A 346 20.05 13.62 -3.15
C PRO A 346 19.01 13.71 -4.27
N LEU A 347 18.69 14.92 -4.76
CA LEU A 347 17.72 15.10 -5.83
C LEU A 347 18.22 14.54 -7.17
N PHE A 348 19.51 14.73 -7.47
CA PHE A 348 20.09 14.15 -8.69
C PHE A 348 20.01 12.62 -8.67
N VAL A 349 20.25 12.01 -7.51
CA VAL A 349 20.11 10.56 -7.33
C VAL A 349 18.65 10.13 -7.49
N TYR A 350 17.69 10.83 -6.86
CA TYR A 350 16.26 10.54 -7.02
C TYR A 350 15.79 10.72 -8.47
N GLY A 351 16.29 11.74 -9.17
CA GLY A 351 16.03 11.98 -10.59
C GLY A 351 16.56 10.83 -11.47
N ALA A 352 17.81 10.42 -11.27
CA ALA A 352 18.42 9.31 -12.01
C ALA A 352 17.67 7.99 -11.80
N MET A 353 17.31 7.67 -10.55
CA MET A 353 16.52 6.48 -10.24
C MET A 353 15.14 6.53 -10.93
N SER A 354 14.49 7.70 -10.95
CA SER A 354 13.17 7.91 -11.57
C SER A 354 13.20 7.83 -13.10
N VAL A 355 14.28 8.27 -13.74
CA VAL A 355 14.50 8.12 -15.19
C VAL A 355 14.68 6.65 -15.55
N LEU A 356 15.50 5.91 -14.77
CA LEU A 356 15.67 4.47 -14.97
C LEU A 356 14.34 3.73 -14.78
N TYR A 357 13.57 4.09 -13.76
CA TYR A 357 12.23 3.54 -13.54
C TYR A 357 11.31 3.79 -14.73
N SER A 358 11.21 5.04 -15.20
CA SER A 358 10.40 5.42 -16.36
C SER A 358 10.79 4.62 -17.62
N GLY A 359 12.09 4.45 -17.87
CA GLY A 359 12.59 3.65 -18.98
C GLY A 359 12.22 2.16 -18.88
N LEU A 360 12.29 1.58 -17.68
CA LEU A 360 11.92 0.18 -17.44
C LEU A 360 10.41 -0.08 -17.57
N VAL A 361 9.57 0.89 -17.18
CA VAL A 361 8.11 0.77 -17.29
C VAL A 361 7.63 0.70 -18.75
N ILE A 362 8.31 1.38 -19.68
CA ILE A 362 7.99 1.30 -21.13
C ILE A 362 8.12 -0.13 -21.67
N LEU A 363 8.89 -0.99 -20.99
CA LEU A 363 9.04 -2.40 -21.36
C LEU A 363 7.88 -3.29 -20.89
N LEU A 364 6.92 -2.74 -20.14
CA LEU A 364 5.73 -3.46 -19.68
C LEU A 364 4.65 -3.54 -20.78
N PRO A 365 3.95 -4.68 -20.90
CA PRO A 365 2.97 -4.94 -21.95
C PRO A 365 1.73 -4.04 -21.87
N GLU A 366 1.42 -3.52 -20.69
CA GLU A 366 0.30 -2.60 -20.47
C GLU A 366 0.47 -1.27 -21.24
N MET A 367 1.72 -0.81 -21.43
CA MET A 367 2.06 0.37 -22.26
C MET A 367 2.07 0.07 -23.76
N ARG A 368 1.95 -1.21 -24.15
CA ARG A 368 1.90 -1.67 -25.55
C ARG A 368 0.50 -2.10 -25.98
N GLY A 369 -0.52 -1.88 -25.15
CA GLY A 369 -1.92 -2.20 -25.46
C GLY A 369 -2.20 -3.69 -25.58
N VAL A 370 -1.41 -4.56 -24.94
CA VAL A 370 -1.60 -6.01 -24.96
C VAL A 370 -2.46 -6.43 -23.76
N ASP A 371 -3.46 -7.27 -23.99
CA ASP A 371 -4.32 -7.80 -22.94
C ASP A 371 -3.53 -8.57 -21.88
N LEU A 372 -3.95 -8.40 -20.62
CA LEU A 372 -3.30 -8.98 -19.45
C LEU A 372 -3.65 -10.47 -19.33
N PRO A 373 -2.66 -11.35 -19.10
CA PRO A 373 -2.93 -12.78 -18.95
C PRO A 373 -3.70 -13.05 -17.65
N GLU A 374 -4.88 -13.67 -17.78
CA GLU A 374 -5.75 -13.97 -16.62
C GLU A 374 -5.31 -15.24 -15.87
N THR A 375 -4.62 -16.17 -16.55
CA THR A 375 -4.16 -17.45 -16.00
C THR A 375 -2.66 -17.68 -16.21
N VAL A 376 -2.06 -18.53 -15.37
CA VAL A 376 -0.61 -18.84 -15.44
C VAL A 376 -0.25 -19.62 -16.72
N ASP A 377 -1.23 -20.33 -17.29
CA ASP A 377 -1.08 -21.17 -18.48
C ASP A 377 -1.64 -20.53 -19.76
N ASP A 378 -2.00 -19.24 -19.71
CA ASP A 378 -2.59 -18.52 -20.84
C ASP A 378 -1.65 -18.54 -22.08
N PRO A 379 -2.11 -19.00 -23.26
CA PRO A 379 -1.32 -18.96 -24.49
C PRO A 379 -0.84 -17.55 -24.87
N SER A 380 -1.49 -16.46 -24.41
CA SER A 380 -1.00 -15.08 -24.54
C SER A 380 0.37 -14.83 -23.87
N MET A 381 0.73 -15.67 -22.89
CA MET A 381 2.06 -15.68 -22.29
C MET A 381 3.13 -16.31 -23.20
N LYS A 382 2.74 -17.21 -24.11
CA LYS A 382 3.61 -17.88 -25.10
C LYS A 382 3.66 -17.17 -26.46
N LEU A 383 2.57 -16.51 -26.88
CA LEU A 383 2.38 -16.06 -28.28
C LEU A 383 3.14 -14.77 -28.68
N ALA A 384 3.53 -13.93 -27.72
CA ALA A 384 4.03 -12.58 -28.02
C ALA A 384 5.38 -12.50 -28.76
N PHE A 385 6.10 -13.61 -28.97
CA PHE A 385 7.34 -13.63 -29.76
C PHE A 385 7.11 -14.03 -31.23
N ASN A 386 6.17 -14.94 -31.49
CA ASN A 386 5.88 -15.41 -32.86
C ASN A 386 5.02 -14.41 -33.65
N GLU A 387 4.08 -13.72 -33.01
CA GLU A 387 3.34 -12.63 -33.66
C GLU A 387 4.21 -11.40 -33.93
N MET A 388 5.24 -11.16 -33.10
CA MET A 388 6.20 -10.06 -33.31
C MET A 388 7.11 -10.30 -34.53
N LEU A 389 7.47 -11.56 -34.80
CA LEU A 389 8.17 -11.97 -36.02
C LEU A 389 7.28 -11.88 -37.26
N LEU A 390 5.99 -12.25 -37.16
CA LEU A 390 5.05 -12.14 -38.29
C LEU A 390 4.71 -10.69 -38.63
N LEU A 391 4.56 -9.81 -37.64
CA LEU A 391 4.28 -8.38 -37.86
C LEU A 391 5.49 -7.64 -38.44
N THR A 392 6.71 -7.96 -38.01
CA THR A 392 7.93 -7.37 -38.59
C THR A 392 8.20 -7.88 -40.01
N HIS A 393 7.84 -9.12 -40.32
CA HIS A 393 8.00 -9.68 -41.67
C HIS A 393 6.94 -9.17 -42.66
N ASN A 394 5.71 -8.90 -42.21
CA ASN A 394 4.64 -8.34 -43.06
C ASN A 394 4.73 -6.82 -43.24
N SER A 395 5.33 -6.07 -42.30
CA SER A 395 5.53 -4.62 -42.47
C SER A 395 6.62 -4.24 -43.47
N LEU A 396 7.50 -5.18 -43.86
CA LEU A 396 8.56 -4.95 -44.85
C LEU A 396 8.16 -5.29 -46.29
N LEU A 397 7.00 -5.93 -46.51
CA LEU A 397 6.55 -6.39 -47.84
C LEU A 397 5.41 -5.54 -48.45
N ILE A 398 4.87 -4.53 -47.75
CA ILE A 398 3.71 -3.74 -48.23
C ILE A 398 4.11 -2.40 -48.88
N ASN A 399 5.41 -2.08 -49.01
CA ASN A 399 5.87 -0.85 -49.67
C ASN A 399 6.86 -1.08 -50.82
N VAL A 400 6.57 -2.04 -51.70
CA VAL A 400 7.10 -2.04 -53.08
C VAL A 400 6.01 -2.58 -54.01
N TRP A 401 5.68 -1.77 -55.01
CA TRP A 401 4.64 -1.87 -56.06
C TRP A 401 3.34 -1.13 -55.79
#